data_AF-A0A2P1UFE1-F1
#
_entry.id   AF-A0A2P1UFE1-F1
#
_cell.length_a   1.000
_cell.length_b   1.000
_cell.length_c   1.000
_cell.angle_alpha   90.00
_cell.angle_beta   90.00
_cell.angle_gamma   90.00
#
_symmetry.space_group_name_H-M   'P 1'
#
loop_
_entity.id
_entity.type
_entity.pdbx_description
1 polymer ?
#
loop_
_entity_poly.entity_id
_entity_poly.type
_entity_poly.pdbx_seq_one_letter_code
_entity_poly.pdbx_strand_id
1 'polypeptide(L)'
;MFKNLLLPLGISIFLGVCQSLSAAESAIIKYHIFQGSVSVSELKQLSETGELAPALASQLKMANQKPEEFRKILNRRVAVDAIFLSKFLNSFFGESLLDYAAEIVHTPNRAASRQALRGSLVTSALNDNEIQVIEVLDNYPTSEVHVDGNRLLDLINQIESVLKTMPRLPF
;
A
#
# COMPACT_ATOMS: atom_id res chain seq x y z
N MET A 1 28.33 -36.20 52.52
CA MET A 1 27.94 -36.98 51.33
C MET A 1 26.74 -36.28 50.71
N PHE A 2 26.94 -35.40 49.71
CA PHE A 2 25.98 -35.08 48.63
C PHE A 2 26.62 -34.11 47.61
N LYS A 3 27.29 -34.71 46.62
CA LYS A 3 27.01 -34.50 45.19
C LYS A 3 27.07 -33.08 44.63
N ASN A 4 26.01 -32.37 44.28
CA ASN A 4 25.73 -32.07 42.85
C ASN A 4 26.34 -30.70 42.45
N LEU A 5 27.26 -30.54 41.49
CA LEU A 5 27.28 -30.78 40.02
C LEU A 5 26.42 -29.79 39.18
N LEU A 6 27.11 -28.73 38.71
CA LEU A 6 27.28 -28.26 37.31
C LEU A 6 26.04 -27.95 36.43
N LEU A 7 25.90 -26.68 36.03
CA LEU A 7 25.72 -26.18 34.64
C LEU A 7 25.34 -24.68 34.63
N PRO A 8 26.17 -23.75 34.09
CA PRO A 8 25.65 -22.45 33.68
C PRO A 8 24.94 -22.60 32.32
N LEU A 9 23.64 -22.30 32.31
CA LEU A 9 22.80 -22.18 31.12
C LEU A 9 23.40 -21.15 30.16
N GLY A 10 23.80 -21.59 28.96
CA GLY A 10 24.19 -20.70 27.88
C GLY A 10 22.96 -19.92 27.39
N ILE A 11 23.00 -18.60 27.57
CA ILE A 11 22.02 -17.66 27.01
C ILE A 11 22.28 -17.60 25.50
N SER A 12 21.46 -18.29 24.71
CA SER A 12 21.41 -18.06 23.26
C SER A 12 20.68 -16.76 23.01
N ILE A 13 21.45 -15.72 22.70
CA ILE A 13 20.94 -14.46 22.16
C ILE A 13 20.44 -14.75 20.74
N PHE A 14 19.12 -14.91 20.59
CA PHE A 14 18.47 -14.92 19.29
C PHE A 14 18.49 -13.48 18.77
N LEU A 15 19.49 -13.16 17.95
CA LEU A 15 19.55 -11.89 17.21
C LEU A 15 18.34 -11.84 16.27
N GLY A 16 17.33 -11.08 16.67
CA GLY A 16 16.21 -10.73 15.82
C GLY A 16 16.74 -10.04 14.58
N VAL A 17 16.64 -10.71 13.43
CA VAL A 17 16.75 -10.04 12.14
C VAL A 17 15.56 -9.10 12.07
N CYS A 18 15.80 -7.83 12.38
CA CYS A 18 14.89 -6.75 12.04
C CYS A 18 14.87 -6.70 10.52
N GLN A 19 14.04 -7.54 9.89
CA GLN A 19 13.70 -7.32 8.50
C GLN A 19 13.00 -5.97 8.50
N SER A 20 13.70 -4.95 8.01
CA SER A 20 13.10 -3.66 7.69
C SER A 20 11.84 -3.98 6.92
N LEU A 21 10.70 -3.68 7.54
CA LEU A 21 9.38 -3.85 6.96
C LEU A 21 9.42 -3.06 5.64
N SER A 22 9.62 -3.77 4.53
CA SER A 22 10.07 -3.17 3.29
C SER A 22 8.93 -2.34 2.73
N ALA A 23 8.99 -1.02 2.90
CA ALA A 23 8.23 -0.09 2.08
C ALA A 23 8.63 -0.29 0.61
N ALA A 24 7.75 0.06 -0.32
CA ALA A 24 8.13 0.10 -1.73
C ALA A 24 9.08 1.26 -1.97
N GLU A 25 10.20 0.98 -2.63
CA GLU A 25 11.18 1.99 -3.03
C GLU A 25 10.75 2.61 -4.38
N SER A 26 10.09 1.81 -5.23
CA SER A 26 9.64 2.20 -6.56
C SER A 26 8.24 1.66 -6.90
N ALA A 27 7.52 2.43 -7.70
CA ALA A 27 6.25 2.06 -8.28
C ALA A 27 6.35 2.05 -9.82
N ILE A 28 6.06 0.91 -10.43
CA ILE A 28 5.93 0.77 -11.88
C ILE A 28 4.49 1.08 -12.26
N ILE A 29 4.24 2.29 -12.76
CA ILE A 29 2.90 2.75 -13.09
C ILE A 29 2.69 2.63 -14.60
N LYS A 30 1.69 1.84 -14.98
CA LYS A 30 1.19 1.75 -16.35
C LYS A 30 -0.04 2.64 -16.48
N TYR A 31 0.00 3.59 -17.41
CA TYR A 31 -1.11 4.47 -17.71
C TYR A 31 -1.30 4.59 -19.23
N HIS A 32 -2.44 4.09 -19.73
CA HIS A 32 -2.67 3.92 -21.17
C HIS A 32 -1.53 3.11 -21.84
N ILE A 33 -0.79 3.74 -22.74
CA ILE A 33 0.36 3.17 -23.48
C ILE A 33 1.69 3.46 -22.79
N PHE A 34 1.69 4.32 -21.77
CA PHE A 34 2.88 4.73 -21.04
C PHE A 34 3.13 3.80 -19.85
N GLN A 35 4.40 3.49 -19.60
CA GLN A 35 4.86 2.80 -18.41
C GLN A 35 6.08 3.52 -17.88
N GLY A 36 6.05 3.90 -16.60
CA GLY A 36 7.15 4.60 -15.93
C GLY A 36 7.47 3.98 -14.59
N SER A 37 8.76 3.89 -14.26
CA SER A 37 9.21 3.61 -12.90
C SER A 37 9.36 4.93 -12.15
N VAL A 38 8.67 5.06 -11.02
CA VAL A 38 8.66 6.28 -10.20
C VAL A 38 9.10 5.92 -8.79
N SER A 39 9.89 6.78 -8.14
CA SER A 39 10.23 6.56 -6.74
C SER A 39 9.03 6.84 -5.83
N VAL A 40 8.76 5.93 -4.89
CA VAL A 40 7.67 6.14 -3.92
C VAL A 40 7.95 7.33 -3.01
N SER A 41 9.21 7.61 -2.72
CA SER A 41 9.59 8.80 -1.93
C SER A 41 9.31 10.11 -2.68
N GLU A 42 9.52 10.15 -3.99
CA GLU A 42 9.16 11.32 -4.83
C GLU A 42 7.64 11.49 -4.90
N LEU A 43 6.88 10.38 -5.01
CA LEU A 43 5.43 10.42 -4.93
C LEU A 43 4.97 10.96 -3.58
N LYS A 44 5.62 10.54 -2.49
CA LYS A 44 5.33 10.97 -1.12
C LYS A 44 5.63 12.45 -0.92
N GLN A 45 6.78 12.92 -1.40
CA GLN A 45 7.12 14.35 -1.39
C GLN A 45 6.06 15.18 -2.13
N LEU A 46 5.68 14.77 -3.35
CA LEU A 46 4.61 15.45 -4.08
C LEU A 46 3.29 15.43 -3.29
N SER A 47 2.96 14.32 -2.66
CA SER A 47 1.75 14.17 -1.85
C SER A 47 1.73 15.18 -0.70
N GLU A 48 2.77 15.15 0.13
CA GLU A 48 2.88 15.89 1.40
C GLU A 48 3.13 17.39 1.18
N THR A 49 4.17 17.74 0.42
CA THR A 49 4.62 19.14 0.28
C THR A 49 4.05 19.81 -0.97
N GLY A 50 3.72 19.02 -2.00
CA GLY A 50 3.37 19.54 -3.32
C GLY A 50 4.58 19.84 -4.20
N GLU A 51 5.79 19.61 -3.70
CA GLU A 51 7.00 19.77 -4.49
C GLU A 51 7.12 18.65 -5.52
N LEU A 52 7.32 19.05 -6.77
CA LEU A 52 7.42 18.13 -7.88
C LEU A 52 8.88 17.88 -8.24
N ALA A 53 9.35 16.65 -8.01
CA ALA A 53 10.70 16.23 -8.42
C ALA A 53 10.88 16.36 -9.95
N PRO A 54 12.05 16.82 -10.44
CA PRO A 54 12.26 17.01 -11.89
C PRO A 54 12.05 15.75 -12.74
N ALA A 55 12.43 14.57 -12.22
CA ALA A 55 12.22 13.29 -12.90
C ALA A 55 10.73 12.98 -13.04
N LEU A 56 9.98 13.08 -11.93
CA LEU A 56 8.53 12.90 -11.91
C LEU A 56 7.81 13.92 -12.82
N ALA A 57 8.26 15.18 -12.86
CA ALA A 57 7.71 16.19 -13.76
C ALA A 57 7.81 15.78 -15.24
N SER A 58 8.96 15.23 -15.64
CA SER A 58 9.19 14.74 -17.01
C SER A 58 8.27 13.57 -17.34
N GLN A 59 8.13 12.61 -16.42
CA GLN A 59 7.28 11.43 -16.58
C GLN A 59 5.80 11.79 -16.68
N LEU A 60 5.30 12.67 -15.81
CA LEU A 60 3.91 13.14 -15.87
C LEU A 60 3.61 13.89 -17.17
N LYS A 61 4.56 14.69 -17.65
CA LYS A 61 4.44 15.37 -18.95
C LYS A 61 4.36 14.37 -20.11
N MET A 62 5.16 13.30 -20.10
CA MET A 62 5.09 12.22 -21.10
C MET A 62 3.78 11.45 -21.04
N ALA A 63 3.24 11.24 -19.84
CA ALA A 63 1.95 10.60 -19.62
C ALA A 63 0.73 11.53 -19.86
N ASN A 64 0.96 12.78 -20.28
CA ASN A 64 -0.05 13.83 -20.43
C ASN A 64 -0.90 14.04 -19.16
N GLN A 65 -0.28 13.91 -17.98
CA GLN A 65 -0.91 14.09 -16.67
C GLN A 65 -0.54 15.44 -16.07
N LYS A 66 -1.51 16.07 -15.41
CA LYS A 66 -1.26 17.30 -14.64
C LYS A 66 -0.77 16.94 -13.23
N PRO A 67 0.34 17.52 -12.73
CA PRO A 67 0.85 17.25 -11.38
C PRO A 67 -0.20 17.44 -10.28
N GLU A 68 -1.04 18.48 -10.41
CA GLU A 68 -2.12 18.78 -9.45
C GLU A 68 -3.16 17.66 -9.37
N GLU A 69 -3.59 17.14 -10.53
CA GLU A 69 -4.58 16.04 -10.58
C GLU A 69 -3.97 14.73 -10.08
N PHE A 70 -2.71 14.47 -10.44
CA PHE A 70 -1.98 13.32 -9.95
C PHE A 70 -1.81 13.36 -8.43
N ARG A 71 -1.46 14.52 -7.87
CA ARG A 71 -1.38 14.74 -6.41
C ARG A 71 -2.72 14.52 -5.73
N LYS A 72 -3.85 14.92 -6.33
CA LYS A 72 -5.19 14.65 -5.78
C LYS A 72 -5.50 13.16 -5.71
N ILE A 73 -5.04 12.37 -6.68
CA ILE A 73 -5.20 10.92 -6.68
C ILE A 73 -4.36 10.30 -5.55
N LEU A 74 -3.10 10.71 -5.40
CA LEU A 74 -2.21 10.23 -4.34
C LEU A 74 -2.78 10.49 -2.93
N ASN A 75 -3.34 11.69 -2.73
CA ASN A 75 -3.96 12.13 -1.47
C ASN A 75 -5.46 11.77 -1.39
N ARG A 76 -5.97 10.86 -2.23
CA ARG A 76 -7.38 10.50 -2.18
C ARG A 76 -7.66 9.70 -0.91
N ARG A 77 -8.49 10.26 -0.03
CA ARG A 77 -8.79 9.69 1.29
C ARG A 77 -10.04 8.83 1.28
N VAL A 78 -9.95 7.67 1.91
CA VAL A 78 -11.08 6.80 2.24
C VAL A 78 -11.09 6.59 3.75
N ALA A 79 -12.10 7.14 4.44
CA ALA A 79 -12.27 6.95 5.87
C ALA A 79 -12.79 5.53 6.17
N VAL A 80 -12.04 4.77 6.96
CA VAL A 80 -12.38 3.40 7.34
C VAL A 80 -11.65 2.99 8.63
N ASP A 81 -12.39 2.44 9.58
CA ASP A 81 -11.82 1.87 10.81
C ASP A 81 -10.90 0.67 10.49
N ALA A 82 -9.69 0.66 11.05
CA ALA A 82 -8.69 -0.36 10.73
C ALA A 82 -9.10 -1.77 11.18
N ILE A 83 -9.84 -1.90 12.30
CA ILE A 83 -10.31 -3.20 12.82
C ILE A 83 -11.40 -3.75 11.90
N PHE A 84 -12.37 -2.92 11.54
CA PHE A 84 -13.41 -3.24 10.59
C PHE A 84 -12.81 -3.64 9.23
N LEU A 85 -11.90 -2.83 8.70
CA LEU A 85 -11.21 -3.10 7.44
C LEU A 85 -10.51 -4.46 7.48
N SER A 86 -9.75 -4.73 8.54
CA SER A 86 -9.06 -6.00 8.70
C SER A 86 -10.04 -7.17 8.70
N LYS A 87 -11.15 -7.09 9.44
CA LYS A 87 -12.19 -8.14 9.45
C LYS A 87 -12.82 -8.31 8.07
N PHE A 88 -13.18 -7.21 7.41
CA PHE A 88 -13.80 -7.23 6.09
C PHE A 88 -12.88 -7.88 5.05
N LEU A 89 -11.62 -7.45 4.98
CA LEU A 89 -10.61 -7.96 4.04
C LEU A 89 -10.24 -9.44 4.28
N ASN A 90 -10.55 -9.99 5.45
CA ASN A 90 -10.40 -11.43 5.75
C ASN A 90 -11.70 -12.24 5.52
N SER A 91 -12.80 -11.58 5.14
CA SER A 91 -14.05 -12.26 4.78
C SER A 91 -14.01 -12.76 3.34
N PHE A 92 -14.90 -13.69 2.98
CA PHE A 92 -15.02 -14.21 1.61
C PHE A 92 -15.18 -13.10 0.55
N PHE A 93 -16.00 -12.10 0.83
CA PHE A 93 -16.20 -10.96 -0.07
C PHE A 93 -14.95 -10.06 -0.13
N GLY A 94 -14.31 -9.83 1.01
CA GLY A 94 -13.06 -9.06 1.08
C GLY A 94 -11.91 -9.73 0.33
N GLU A 95 -11.77 -11.05 0.45
CA GLU A 95 -10.77 -11.82 -0.29
C GLU A 95 -11.00 -11.73 -1.81
N SER A 96 -12.26 -11.84 -2.25
CA SER A 96 -12.62 -11.70 -3.66
C SER A 96 -12.35 -10.29 -4.20
N LEU A 97 -12.62 -9.25 -3.40
CA LEU A 97 -12.27 -7.86 -3.75
C LEU A 97 -10.75 -7.68 -3.82
N LEU A 98 -10.00 -8.25 -2.87
CA LEU A 98 -8.55 -8.20 -2.88
C LEU A 98 -7.97 -8.95 -4.08
N ASP A 99 -8.57 -10.04 -4.52
CA ASP A 99 -8.15 -10.73 -5.75
C ASP A 99 -8.27 -9.83 -6.96
N TYR A 100 -9.42 -9.17 -7.13
CA TYR A 100 -9.63 -8.22 -8.21
C TYR A 100 -8.63 -7.05 -8.13
N ALA A 101 -8.44 -6.47 -6.93
CA ALA A 101 -7.51 -5.37 -6.73
C ALA A 101 -6.05 -5.80 -6.91
N ALA A 102 -5.70 -7.05 -6.59
CA ALA A 102 -4.38 -7.64 -6.81
C ALA A 102 -4.06 -7.90 -8.29
N GLU A 103 -5.03 -7.80 -9.21
CA GLU A 103 -4.73 -7.73 -10.64
C GLU A 103 -4.22 -6.35 -11.07
N ILE A 104 -4.58 -5.31 -10.30
CA ILE A 104 -4.36 -3.89 -10.58
C ILE A 104 -3.11 -3.40 -9.86
N VAL A 105 -2.96 -3.74 -8.57
CA VAL A 105 -1.81 -3.39 -7.73
C VAL A 105 -1.14 -4.67 -7.25
N HIS A 106 0.04 -4.97 -7.78
CA HIS A 106 0.66 -6.26 -7.59
C HIS A 106 2.17 -6.21 -7.40
N THR A 107 2.71 -7.28 -6.83
CA THR A 107 4.15 -7.52 -6.75
C THR A 107 4.72 -7.83 -8.15
N PRO A 108 6.02 -7.67 -8.41
CA PRO A 108 6.60 -7.84 -9.75
C PRO A 108 6.32 -9.22 -10.38
N ASN A 109 6.29 -10.28 -9.57
CA ASN A 109 5.99 -11.64 -10.02
C ASN A 109 4.54 -12.06 -9.74
N ARG A 110 3.67 -11.14 -9.28
CA ARG A 110 2.28 -11.37 -8.86
C ARG A 110 2.10 -12.35 -7.70
N ALA A 111 3.20 -12.85 -7.11
CA ALA A 111 3.14 -13.75 -5.97
C ALA A 111 2.71 -12.98 -4.73
N ALA A 112 1.82 -13.58 -3.94
CA ALA A 112 1.32 -13.03 -2.68
C ALA A 112 0.77 -11.59 -2.77
N SER A 113 0.34 -11.13 -3.96
CA SER A 113 -0.15 -9.75 -4.16
C SER A 113 -1.41 -9.45 -3.34
N ARG A 114 -2.30 -10.43 -3.15
CA ARG A 114 -3.46 -10.31 -2.26
C ARG A 114 -3.03 -10.00 -0.83
N GLN A 115 -2.05 -10.76 -0.31
CA GLN A 115 -1.54 -10.62 1.05
C GLN A 115 -0.79 -9.30 1.21
N ALA A 116 0.02 -8.93 0.22
CA ALA A 116 0.76 -7.68 0.18
C ALA A 116 -0.19 -6.47 0.23
N LEU A 117 -1.22 -6.47 -0.63
CA LEU A 117 -2.22 -5.43 -0.70
C LEU A 117 -3.06 -5.35 0.58
N ARG A 118 -3.48 -6.50 1.14
CA ARG A 118 -4.19 -6.53 2.42
C ARG A 118 -3.35 -5.91 3.55
N GLY A 119 -2.08 -6.29 3.63
CA GLY A 119 -1.15 -5.77 4.62
C GLY A 119 -0.99 -4.26 4.50
N SER A 120 -0.74 -3.75 3.30
CA SER A 120 -0.54 -2.32 3.08
C SER A 120 -1.80 -1.50 3.35
N LEU A 121 -2.98 -1.99 2.95
CA LEU A 121 -4.27 -1.34 3.25
C LEU A 121 -4.55 -1.26 4.75
N VAL A 122 -4.40 -2.37 5.48
CA VAL A 122 -4.62 -2.39 6.92
C VAL A 122 -3.62 -1.50 7.63
N THR A 123 -2.33 -1.59 7.29
CA THR A 123 -1.29 -0.74 7.88
C THR A 123 -1.54 0.74 7.64
N SER A 124 -2.02 1.12 6.44
CA SER A 124 -2.33 2.52 6.13
C SER A 124 -3.45 3.06 7.02
N ALA A 125 -4.48 2.26 7.30
CA ALA A 125 -5.58 2.67 8.17
C ALA A 125 -5.22 2.77 9.66
N LEU A 126 -4.11 2.18 10.12
CA LEU A 126 -3.79 2.09 11.55
C LEU A 126 -3.52 3.45 12.21
N ASN A 127 -3.12 4.47 11.45
CA ASN A 127 -2.70 5.74 12.01
C ASN A 127 -3.89 6.62 12.40
N ASP A 128 -4.79 6.87 11.45
CA ASP A 128 -5.85 7.87 11.58
C ASP A 128 -7.23 7.37 11.10
N ASN A 129 -7.39 6.05 10.86
CA ASN A 129 -8.59 5.46 10.25
C ASN A 129 -8.94 6.08 8.90
N GLU A 130 -7.95 6.54 8.16
CA GLU A 130 -8.05 6.91 6.76
C GLU A 130 -7.04 6.09 5.94
N ILE A 131 -7.32 5.92 4.66
CA ILE A 131 -6.37 5.34 3.71
C ILE A 131 -6.18 6.32 2.59
N GLN A 132 -4.91 6.59 2.26
CA GLN A 132 -4.50 7.31 1.07
C GLN A 132 -3.75 6.39 0.10
N VAL A 133 -3.88 6.65 -1.20
CA VAL A 133 -3.18 5.87 -2.24
C VAL A 133 -1.67 5.88 -1.98
N ILE A 134 -1.12 7.03 -1.62
CA ILE A 134 0.32 7.14 -1.31
C ILE A 134 0.74 6.25 -0.15
N GLU A 135 -0.06 6.15 0.91
CA GLU A 135 0.25 5.32 2.08
C GLU A 135 0.20 3.84 1.72
N VAL A 136 -0.72 3.42 0.85
CA VAL A 136 -0.78 2.03 0.39
C VAL A 136 0.45 1.66 -0.43
N LEU A 137 0.97 2.59 -1.24
CA LEU A 137 2.22 2.39 -1.98
C LEU A 137 3.43 2.37 -1.02
N ASP A 138 3.50 3.32 -0.08
CA ASP A 138 4.57 3.41 0.91
C ASP A 138 4.61 2.20 1.84
N ASN A 139 3.44 1.66 2.23
CA ASN A 139 3.32 0.48 3.08
C ASN A 139 3.34 -0.85 2.30
N TYR A 140 3.52 -0.83 0.98
CA TYR A 140 3.52 -2.06 0.18
C TYR A 140 4.77 -2.89 0.47
N PRO A 141 4.64 -4.18 0.86
CA PRO A 141 5.72 -4.94 1.51
C PRO A 141 6.81 -5.46 0.56
N THR A 142 7.02 -4.83 -0.59
CA THR A 142 8.03 -5.20 -1.58
C THR A 142 8.72 -3.96 -2.10
N SER A 143 10.02 -4.04 -2.42
CA SER A 143 10.81 -2.93 -2.94
C SER A 143 10.25 -2.30 -4.23
N GLU A 144 9.49 -3.07 -5.00
CA GLU A 144 8.81 -2.62 -6.20
C GLU A 144 7.33 -3.03 -6.15
N VAL A 145 6.43 -2.11 -6.54
CA VAL A 145 5.00 -2.37 -6.72
C VAL A 145 4.58 -1.98 -8.13
N HIS A 146 3.75 -2.80 -8.77
CA HIS A 146 3.24 -2.56 -10.12
C HIS A 146 1.80 -2.11 -10.04
N VAL A 147 1.45 -1.07 -10.78
CA VAL A 147 0.14 -0.41 -10.72
C VAL A 147 -0.40 -0.20 -12.13
N ASP A 148 -1.57 -0.76 -12.43
CA ASP A 148 -2.39 -0.32 -13.56
C ASP A 148 -3.17 0.94 -13.16
N GLY A 149 -2.63 2.10 -13.54
CA GLY A 149 -3.16 3.40 -13.15
C GLY A 149 -4.55 3.69 -13.72
N ASN A 150 -4.87 3.16 -14.92
CA ASN A 150 -6.22 3.33 -15.48
C ASN A 150 -7.24 2.56 -14.63
N ARG A 151 -6.99 1.27 -14.41
CA ARG A 151 -7.89 0.40 -13.63
C ARG A 151 -7.97 0.82 -12.16
N LEU A 152 -6.89 1.38 -11.60
CA LEU A 152 -6.88 1.89 -10.23
C LEU A 152 -7.87 3.03 -10.03
N LEU A 153 -7.94 3.97 -10.97
CA LEU A 153 -8.89 5.09 -10.89
C LEU A 153 -10.33 4.60 -10.95
N ASP A 154 -10.61 3.64 -11.84
CA ASP A 154 -11.94 3.03 -11.95
C ASP A 154 -12.32 2.30 -10.65
N LEU A 155 -11.39 1.55 -10.05
CA LEU A 155 -11.59 0.86 -8.78
C LEU A 155 -11.91 1.84 -7.65
N ILE A 156 -11.13 2.91 -7.49
CA ILE A 156 -11.34 3.92 -6.45
C ILE A 156 -12.72 4.56 -6.60
N ASN A 157 -13.09 4.97 -7.81
CA ASN A 157 -14.39 5.59 -8.08
C ASN A 157 -15.57 4.65 -7.76
N GLN A 158 -15.44 3.35 -8.08
CA GLN A 158 -16.45 2.35 -7.76
C GLN A 158 -16.62 2.16 -6.26
N ILE A 159 -15.50 2.02 -5.52
CA ILE A 159 -15.52 1.89 -4.06
C ILE A 159 -16.23 3.09 -3.43
N GLU A 160 -15.87 4.31 -3.84
CA GLU A 160 -16.53 5.51 -3.31
C GLU A 160 -18.03 5.57 -3.62
N SER A 161 -18.44 5.18 -4.82
CA SER A 161 -19.85 5.16 -5.19
C SER A 161 -20.63 4.21 -4.27
N VAL A 162 -20.05 3.05 -3.96
CA VAL A 162 -20.64 2.08 -3.04
C VAL A 162 -20.70 2.67 -1.62
N LEU A 163 -19.61 3.24 -1.12
CA LEU A 163 -19.55 3.84 0.22
C LEU A 163 -20.51 5.01 0.40
N LYS A 164 -20.73 5.83 -0.64
CA LYS A 164 -21.72 6.92 -0.63
C LYS A 164 -23.17 6.41 -0.59
N THR A 165 -23.41 5.25 -1.19
CA THR A 165 -24.75 4.65 -1.28
C THR A 165 -25.10 3.86 -0.02
N MET A 166 -24.10 3.36 0.72
CA MET A 166 -24.33 2.70 2.00
C MET A 166 -24.73 3.73 3.07
N PRO A 167 -25.80 3.47 3.86
CA PRO A 167 -26.07 4.24 5.07
C PRO A 167 -24.83 4.24 5.95
N ARG A 168 -24.47 5.39 6.58
CA ARG A 168 -23.39 5.41 7.57
C ARG A 168 -23.72 4.39 8.65
N LEU A 169 -23.02 3.27 8.63
CA LEU A 169 -23.21 2.23 9.62
C LEU A 169 -22.68 2.77 10.94
N PRO A 170 -23.48 2.75 12.02
CA PRO A 170 -23.04 3.18 13.33
C PRO A 170 -22.12 2.11 13.89
N PHE A 171 -20.82 2.26 13.61
CA PHE A 171 -19.77 1.55 14.34
C PHE A 171 -18.88 2.62 14.96
#